data_AF-A0A1M5GXS1-F1
#
_entry.id   AF-A0A1M5GXS1-F1
#
_cell.length_a   1.000
_cell.length_b   1.000
_cell.length_c   1.000
_cell.angle_alpha   90.00
_cell.angle_beta   90.00
_cell.angle_gamma   90.00
#
_symmetry.space_group_name_H-M   'P 1'
#
loop_
_entity.id
_entity.type
_entity.pdbx_description
1 polymer ?
#
loop_
_entity_poly.entity_id
_entity_poly.type
_entity_poly.pdbx_seq_one_letter_code
_entity_poly.pdbx_strand_id
1 'polypeptide(L)' 'MKIETTILTTERDDLEKFILLFEPSKYKRLKNGIEVRGQPDLESNVATAKALVLSLGLHLTIISDANMATYRAFEVRQAY' A
#
# COMPACT_ATOMS: atom_id res chain seq x y z
N MET A 1 -29.22 20.92 10.12
CA MET A 1 -27.78 20.92 9.74
C MET A 1 -27.30 19.49 9.77
N LYS A 2 -26.55 19.11 8.72
CA LYS A 2 -25.88 17.84 8.37
C LYS A 2 -25.59 16.88 9.54
N ILE A 3 -25.72 15.57 9.36
CA ILE A 3 -24.77 14.79 8.55
C ILE A 3 -25.42 13.56 7.90
N GLU A 4 -25.32 13.50 6.57
CA GLU A 4 -25.43 12.27 5.80
C GLU A 4 -24.18 11.44 6.07
N THR A 5 -24.33 10.31 6.76
CA THR A 5 -23.26 9.32 6.90
C THR A 5 -23.12 8.60 5.57
N THR A 6 -22.28 9.13 4.68
CA THR A 6 -21.99 8.50 3.38
C THR A 6 -21.21 7.22 3.60
N ILE A 7 -21.84 6.10 3.24
CA ILE A 7 -21.26 4.76 3.17
C ILE A 7 -20.18 4.76 2.07
N LEU A 8 -18.90 4.95 2.42
CA LEU A 8 -17.75 4.99 1.48
C LEU A 8 -16.46 4.41 2.11
N THR A 9 -16.55 3.45 3.03
CA THR A 9 -15.48 3.24 4.03
C THR A 9 -14.72 1.93 3.98
N THR A 10 -14.95 1.00 3.05
CA THR A 10 -14.18 -0.26 3.02
C THR A 10 -12.85 -0.14 2.25
N GLU A 11 -12.82 0.53 1.09
CA GLU A 11 -11.59 0.59 0.27
C GLU A 11 -10.52 1.59 0.76
N ARG A 12 -10.94 2.66 1.44
CA ARG A 12 -10.03 3.62 2.08
C ARG A 12 -9.41 3.07 3.36
N ASP A 13 -10.00 2.04 3.94
CA ASP A 13 -9.56 1.47 5.21
C ASP A 13 -8.33 0.57 5.02
N ASP A 14 -8.33 -0.29 3.99
CA ASP A 14 -7.25 -1.25 3.79
C ASP A 14 -5.90 -0.61 3.49
N LEU A 15 -5.86 0.45 2.67
CA LEU A 15 -4.63 1.18 2.38
C LEU A 15 -4.07 1.89 3.63
N GLU A 16 -4.94 2.48 4.44
CA GLU A 16 -4.50 3.13 5.69
C GLU A 16 -4.07 2.10 6.74
N LYS A 17 -4.77 0.95 6.85
CA LYS A 17 -4.33 -0.19 7.67
C LYS A 17 -2.97 -0.70 7.24
N PHE A 18 -2.74 -0.85 5.94
CA PHE A 18 -1.44 -1.24 5.41
C PHE A 18 -0.36 -0.23 5.83
N ILE A 19 -0.60 1.07 5.65
CA ILE A 19 0.37 2.12 6.03
C ILE A 19 0.68 2.07 7.53
N LEU A 20 -0.35 1.89 8.37
CA LEU A 20 -0.22 1.84 9.82
C LEU A 20 0.60 0.63 10.29
N LEU A 21 0.44 -0.53 9.65
CA LEU A 21 1.08 -1.78 10.07
C LEU A 21 2.42 -2.06 9.37
N PHE A 22 2.57 -1.61 8.13
CA PHE A 22 3.81 -1.74 7.38
C PHE A 22 4.82 -0.64 7.76
N GLU A 23 4.35 0.50 8.27
CA GLU A 23 5.14 1.65 8.72
C GLU A 23 6.23 2.10 7.71
N PRO A 24 5.87 2.41 6.45
CA PRO A 24 6.87 2.80 5.46
C PRO A 24 7.55 4.12 5.85
N SER A 25 8.88 4.10 5.97
CA SER A 25 9.68 5.29 6.31
C SER A 25 9.55 6.44 5.31
N LYS A 26 9.24 6.13 4.05
CA LYS A 26 8.96 7.11 2.99
C LYS A 26 8.01 6.53 1.95
N TYR A 27 6.96 7.28 1.63
CA TYR A 27 6.06 6.93 0.54
C TYR A 27 5.51 8.17 -0.17
N LYS A 28 5.05 7.99 -1.40
CA LYS A 28 4.31 8.99 -2.19
C LYS A 28 2.87 8.51 -2.34
N ARG A 29 1.89 9.38 -2.09
CA ARG A 29 0.48 9.07 -2.39
C ARG A 29 0.23 9.09 -3.90
N LEU A 30 -0.52 8.10 -4.38
CA LEU A 30 -0.98 7.97 -5.76
C LEU A 30 -2.51 8.09 -5.81
N LYS A 31 -3.08 8.14 -7.02
CA LYS A 31 -4.53 8.22 -7.20
C LYS A 31 -5.28 7.01 -6.60
N ASN A 32 -4.66 5.83 -6.65
CA ASN A 32 -5.26 4.55 -6.24
C ASN A 32 -4.34 3.74 -5.31
N GLY A 33 -3.49 4.40 -4.51
CA GLY A 33 -2.49 3.69 -3.72
C GLY A 33 -1.37 4.56 -3.17
N ILE A 34 -0.25 3.91 -2.86
CA ILE A 34 1.02 4.55 -2.53
C ILE A 34 2.17 3.91 -3.28
N GLU A 35 3.24 4.68 -3.46
CA GLU A 35 4.55 4.19 -3.88
C GLU A 35 5.48 4.25 -2.67
N VAL A 36 5.88 3.09 -2.16
CA VAL A 36 6.85 2.96 -1.06
C VAL A 36 8.25 3.08 -1.64
N ARG A 37 9.07 4.00 -1.12
CA ARG A 37 10.34 4.39 -1.74
C ARG A 37 11.53 4.17 -0.82
N GLY A 38 12.71 4.00 -1.42
CA GLY A 38 13.99 3.99 -0.69
C GLY A 38 14.20 2.76 0.18
N GLN A 39 13.67 1.60 -0.22
CA GLN A 39 13.71 0.35 0.54
C GLN A 39 15.06 -0.36 0.35
N PRO A 40 15.97 -0.38 1.35
CA PRO A 40 17.32 -0.93 1.17
C PRO A 40 17.31 -2.40 0.76
N ASP A 41 16.45 -3.21 1.38
CA ASP A 41 16.25 -4.62 1.08
C ASP A 41 14.95 -4.82 0.30
N LEU A 42 14.89 -4.33 -0.94
CA LEU A 42 13.66 -4.23 -1.70
C LEU A 42 12.89 -5.56 -1.79
N GLU A 43 13.57 -6.67 -2.11
CA GLU A 43 12.93 -7.98 -2.26
C GLU A 43 12.27 -8.45 -0.96
N SER A 44 12.98 -8.34 0.16
CA SER A 44 12.46 -8.65 1.49
C SER A 44 11.27 -7.75 1.85
N ASN A 45 11.34 -6.45 1.57
CA ASN A 45 10.25 -5.52 1.84
C ASN A 45 9.01 -5.82 0.99
N VAL A 46 9.18 -6.17 -0.29
CA VAL A 46 8.09 -6.60 -1.16
C VAL A 46 7.47 -7.91 -0.66
N ALA A 47 8.28 -8.86 -0.23
CA ALA A 47 7.79 -10.12 0.35
C ALA A 47 6.99 -9.87 1.63
N THR A 48 7.50 -9.03 2.54
CA THR A 48 6.80 -8.62 3.76
C THR A 48 5.48 -7.92 3.45
N ALA A 49 5.47 -6.98 2.50
CA ALA A 49 4.25 -6.29 2.09
C ALA A 49 3.19 -7.26 1.53
N LYS A 50 3.60 -8.22 0.69
CA LYS A 50 2.71 -9.27 0.16
C LYS A 50 2.16 -10.15 1.28
N ALA A 51 3.01 -10.56 2.22
CA ALA A 51 2.61 -11.38 3.35
C ALA A 51 1.61 -10.65 4.26
N LEU A 52 1.82 -9.35 4.51
CA LEU A 52 0.92 -8.51 5.30
C LEU A 52 -0.45 -8.36 4.66
N VAL A 53 -0.49 -8.08 3.36
CA VAL A 53 -1.76 -8.00 2.59
C VAL A 53 -2.52 -9.32 2.67
N LEU A 54 -1.82 -10.44 2.48
CA LEU A 54 -2.43 -11.77 2.53
C LEU A 54 -2.93 -12.13 3.94
N SER A 55 -2.13 -11.90 4.98
CA SER A 55 -2.46 -12.31 6.35
C SER A 55 -3.64 -11.55 6.95
N LEU A 56 -3.83 -10.30 6.52
CA LEU A 56 -4.92 -9.43 6.97
C LEU A 56 -6.12 -9.45 6.02
N GLY A 57 -6.02 -10.14 4.89
CA GLY A 57 -7.09 -10.18 3.88
C GLY A 57 -7.38 -8.82 3.26
N LEU A 58 -6.37 -7.96 3.10
CA LEU A 58 -6.55 -6.62 2.53
C LEU A 58 -6.81 -6.69 1.03
N HIS A 59 -7.72 -5.85 0.54
CA HIS A 59 -8.01 -5.69 -0.89
C HIS A 59 -6.97 -4.78 -1.58
N LEU A 60 -5.70 -5.17 -1.49
CA LEU A 60 -4.57 -4.44 -2.03
C LEU A 60 -3.73 -5.34 -2.96
N THR A 61 -3.07 -4.72 -3.94
CA THR A 61 -2.12 -5.37 -4.84
C THR A 61 -0.74 -4.76 -4.67
N ILE A 62 0.28 -5.61 -4.54
CA ILE A 62 1.69 -5.20 -4.50
C ILE A 62 2.28 -5.31 -5.91
N ILE A 63 2.74 -4.18 -6.45
CA ILE A 63 3.37 -4.11 -7.77
C ILE A 63 4.85 -3.75 -7.58
N SER A 64 5.73 -4.54 -8.18
CA SER A 64 7.16 -4.27 -8.21
C SER A 64 7.67 -4.63 -9.59
N ASP A 65 8.27 -3.65 -10.28
CA ASP A 65 8.85 -3.81 -11.60
C ASP A 65 10.32 -3.35 -11.63
N ALA A 66 10.99 -3.64 -12.74
CA ALA A 66 12.41 -3.33 -12.91
C ALA A 66 12.71 -1.83 -12.86
N ASN A 67 11.80 -0.97 -13.32
CA ASN A 67 11.99 0.48 -13.27
C ASN A 67 11.95 0.97 -11.81
N MET A 68 10.99 0.51 -11.01
CA MET A 68 10.91 0.81 -9.58
C MET A 68 12.09 0.28 -8.78
N ALA A 69 12.62 -0.88 -9.17
CA ALA A 69 13.80 -1.47 -8.55
C ALA A 69 15.03 -0.56 -8.65
N THR A 70 15.21 0.19 -9.75
CA THR A 70 16.34 1.12 -9.93
C THR A 70 16.43 2.20 -8.85
N TYR A 71 15.30 2.56 -8.24
CA TYR A 71 15.22 3.53 -7.16
C TYR A 71 14.64 2.94 -5.86
N ARG A 72 14.71 1.60 -5.73
CA ARG A 72 14.36 0.86 -4.51
C ARG A 72 12.92 1.11 -4.06
N ALA A 73 11.96 0.89 -4.95
CA ALA A 73 10.55 1.14 -4.69
C ALA A 73 9.63 -0.01 -5.13
N PHE A 74 8.42 0.03 -4.59
CA PHE A 74 7.28 -0.77 -5.02
C PHE A 74 5.99 0.01 -4.78
N GLU A 75 4.90 -0.40 -5.43
CA GLU A 75 3.59 0.21 -5.24
C GLU A 75 2.63 -0.72 -4.52
N VAL A 76 1.73 -0.09 -3.76
CA VAL A 76 0.59 -0.72 -3.10
C VAL A 76 -0.64 -0.04 -3.65
N ARG A 77 -1.45 -0.77 -4.41
CA ARG A 77 -2.65 -0.25 -5.06
C ARG A 77 -3.90 -0.89 -4.51
N GLN A 78 -5.03 -0.19 -4.54
CA GLN A 78 -6.35 -0.79 -4.35
C GLN A 78 -6.59 -1.85 -5.43
N ALA A 79 -7.05 -3.03 -5.04
CA ALA A 79 -7.51 -4.05 -5.97
C ALA A 79 -8.87 -3.63 -6.55
N TYR A 80 -9.09 -3.89 -7.85
CA TYR A 80 -10.37 -3.67 -8.54
C TYR A 80 -11.22 -4.93 -8.53
#